data_AF-A0A2V5MGN2-F1
#
_entry.id   AF-A0A2V5MGN2-F1
#
_cell.length_a   1.000
_cell.length_b   1.000
_cell.length_c   1.000
_cell.angle_alpha   90.00
_cell.angle_beta   90.00
_cell.angle_gamma   90.00
#
_symmetry.space_group_name_H-M   'P 1'
#
loop_
_entity.id
_entity.type
_entity.pdbx_description
1 polymer ?
#
loop_
_entity_poly.entity_id
_entity_poly.type
_entity_poly.pdbx_seq_one_letter_code
_entity_poly.pdbx_strand_id
1 'polypeptide(L)'
;RKRLAEDLNKRVLDREFRERRKLEDDLMDIEFTQLDSTEKERRKNARVEKYRNGGYQLYSPDRFQQVKVSDRTTKFMEENPASHTLIRLDRILLEEAYPGLIARSLGGVYPDREIKTATPDDSQRCFHEYLEDAQRRLQLKQLRPGEDVKVIDNRVQVSGQVAVMAINGLLTKVMFDKNPDHEFYVEESFPLEWMYPHLSPYGIIMKINRQQLPELTQEMVDKDHEFWSKYSARAIGNWITYDTPVSNLCAFAEKVYYRRDYRGFKGAPEFIRDSDGQKAFSKLRSSIAGVYAWRVQKSAAEMQKALTENNNAEYQRKTAEYQRVLREADFAFKQSYAFCPYSPEAIFRYVNLLVSIGRVEDARTIAVTSQKLDPLNANMDNLIQELNRISGGPRSAAPGPVPPVAMTAGGTSSASPQDQMAQQIAQLEAMVKENSNNLQAVYQLALGYAQIQQPDKALTLVDRLLNDPKADNTSLLFAAQICNSLNQLPRVEQALSHIAHSQPNSPEVWFDLAGVQALQQKETQAIDSLRLALNVSAKRLAKDSNAPNLHSNAMVDSRLNSIRQSPAFQQLIASYK
;
A
#
# COMPACT_ATOMS: atom_id res chain seq x y z
N ARG A 1 10.45 21.18 49.63
CA ARG A 1 9.79 20.94 48.32
C ARG A 1 10.63 21.45 47.14
N LYS A 2 10.86 22.76 46.93
CA LYS A 2 11.68 23.26 45.80
C LYS A 2 13.13 22.74 45.75
N ARG A 3 13.85 22.72 46.88
CA ARG A 3 15.24 22.19 46.96
C ARG A 3 15.34 20.69 46.64
N LEU A 4 14.42 19.90 47.20
CA LEU A 4 14.33 18.45 46.93
C LEU A 4 14.03 18.16 45.45
N ALA A 5 13.16 18.96 44.82
CA ALA A 5 12.86 18.83 43.40
C ALA A 5 14.07 19.19 42.51
N GLU A 6 14.87 20.18 42.90
CA GLU A 6 16.08 20.54 42.16
C GLU A 6 17.17 19.46 42.26
N ASP A 7 17.39 18.91 43.46
CA ASP A 7 18.34 17.81 43.65
C ASP A 7 17.90 16.54 42.88
N LEU A 8 16.62 16.17 42.96
CA LEU A 8 16.10 14.98 42.27
C LEU A 8 16.13 15.14 40.74
N ASN A 9 15.65 16.27 40.20
CA ASN A 9 15.60 16.46 38.76
C ASN A 9 17.00 16.70 38.16
N LYS A 10 17.78 17.65 38.72
CA LYS A 10 19.03 18.10 38.08
C LYS A 10 20.28 17.31 38.45
N ARG A 11 20.34 16.71 39.65
CA ARG A 11 21.55 16.00 40.11
C ARG A 11 21.45 14.50 39.98
N VAL A 12 20.25 13.95 40.09
CA VAL A 12 20.01 12.51 40.01
C VAL A 12 19.56 12.14 38.59
N LEU A 13 18.36 12.60 38.17
CA LEU A 13 17.80 12.20 36.87
C LEU A 13 18.63 12.71 35.67
N ASP A 14 19.05 13.99 35.65
CA ASP A 14 19.87 14.52 34.55
C ASP A 14 21.29 13.92 34.49
N ARG A 15 21.81 13.45 35.63
CA ARG A 15 23.12 12.77 35.68
C ARG A 15 22.99 11.36 35.11
N GLU A 16 21.98 10.61 35.53
CA GLU A 16 21.67 9.30 34.98
C GLU A 16 21.42 9.37 33.47
N PHE A 17 20.62 10.36 33.02
CA PHE A 17 20.33 10.60 31.60
C PHE A 17 21.62 10.80 30.79
N ARG A 18 22.54 11.66 31.25
CA ARG A 18 23.79 11.94 30.54
C ARG A 18 24.72 10.72 30.45
N GLU A 19 24.90 10.00 31.54
CA GLU A 19 25.75 8.80 31.53
C GLU A 19 25.13 7.68 30.69
N ARG A 20 23.80 7.61 30.62
CA ARG A 20 23.11 6.66 29.74
C ARG A 20 23.23 7.02 28.27
N ARG A 21 23.11 8.30 27.89
CA ARG A 21 23.30 8.74 26.49
C ARG A 21 24.68 8.36 25.98
N LYS A 22 25.71 8.52 26.82
CA LYS A 22 27.06 8.03 26.50
C LYS A 22 27.10 6.51 26.28
N LEU A 23 26.42 5.73 27.13
CA LEU A 23 26.30 4.28 26.92
C LEU A 23 25.59 3.96 25.60
N GLU A 24 24.48 4.62 25.28
CA GLU A 24 23.76 4.42 24.01
C GLU A 24 24.66 4.69 22.80
N ASP A 25 25.39 5.81 22.82
CA ASP A 25 26.36 6.17 21.79
C ASP A 25 27.46 5.10 21.67
N ASP A 26 28.02 4.64 22.80
CA ASP A 26 29.03 3.57 22.81
C ASP A 26 28.48 2.24 22.23
N LEU A 27 27.22 1.89 22.54
CA LEU A 27 26.58 0.67 22.03
C LEU A 27 26.30 0.76 20.53
N MET A 28 25.89 1.95 20.07
CA MET A 28 25.68 2.24 18.66
C MET A 28 26.99 2.19 17.88
N ASP A 29 28.07 2.76 18.43
CA ASP A 29 29.41 2.65 17.85
C ASP A 29 29.83 1.18 17.69
N ILE A 30 29.59 0.33 18.70
CA ILE A 30 29.86 -1.11 18.61
C ILE A 30 29.00 -1.77 17.51
N GLU A 31 27.72 -1.41 17.40
CA GLU A 31 26.82 -1.97 16.38
C GLU A 31 27.34 -1.75 14.96
N PHE A 32 27.89 -0.57 14.69
CA PHE A 32 28.41 -0.18 13.37
C PHE A 32 29.85 -0.67 13.08
N THR A 33 30.50 -1.39 14.00
CA THR A 33 31.79 -2.02 13.72
C THR A 33 31.64 -3.23 12.77
N GLN A 34 32.74 -3.60 12.10
CA GLN A 34 32.82 -4.82 11.29
C GLN A 34 33.09 -6.11 12.10
N LEU A 35 32.86 -6.07 13.42
CA LEU A 35 33.00 -7.24 14.29
C LEU A 35 31.89 -8.27 14.00
N ASP A 36 32.16 -9.54 14.28
CA ASP A 36 31.12 -10.57 14.25
C ASP A 36 30.08 -10.35 15.38
N SER A 37 28.91 -10.98 15.24
CA SER A 37 27.79 -10.81 16.18
C SER A 37 28.14 -11.22 17.61
N THR A 38 29.01 -12.22 17.81
CA THR A 38 29.36 -12.72 19.14
C THR A 38 30.26 -11.74 19.88
N GLU A 39 31.26 -11.19 19.18
CA GLU A 39 32.16 -10.20 19.76
C GLU A 39 31.47 -8.85 19.98
N LYS A 40 30.52 -8.46 19.11
CA LYS A 40 29.63 -7.31 19.36
C LYS A 40 28.87 -7.49 20.65
N GLU A 41 28.22 -8.63 20.84
CA GLU A 41 27.42 -8.91 22.04
C GLU A 41 28.27 -8.89 23.32
N ARG A 42 29.47 -9.48 23.27
CA ARG A 42 30.42 -9.46 24.39
C ARG A 42 30.79 -8.02 24.79
N ARG A 43 31.11 -7.16 23.82
CA ARG A 43 31.50 -5.76 24.08
C ARG A 43 30.34 -4.92 24.58
N LYS A 44 29.14 -5.11 24.01
CA LYS A 44 27.92 -4.47 24.51
C LYS A 44 27.67 -4.83 25.96
N ASN A 45 27.73 -6.13 26.29
CA ASN A 45 27.55 -6.61 27.66
C ASN A 45 28.58 -6.00 28.63
N ALA A 46 29.85 -5.94 28.25
CA ALA A 46 30.88 -5.29 29.06
C ALA A 46 30.62 -3.78 29.28
N ARG A 47 30.09 -3.07 28.28
CA ARG A 47 29.75 -1.65 28.40
C ARG A 47 28.54 -1.42 29.30
N VAL A 48 27.51 -2.26 29.16
CA VAL A 48 26.33 -2.28 30.04
C VAL A 48 26.73 -2.59 31.48
N GLU A 49 27.61 -3.57 31.70
CA GLU A 49 28.08 -3.95 33.03
C GLU A 49 28.90 -2.84 33.69
N LYS A 50 29.80 -2.19 32.94
CA LYS A 50 30.53 -1.00 33.42
C LYS A 50 29.58 0.13 33.83
N TYR A 51 28.53 0.37 33.06
CA TYR A 51 27.52 1.37 33.39
C TYR A 51 26.75 1.00 34.67
N ARG A 52 26.30 -0.26 34.80
CA ARG A 52 25.62 -0.76 36.02
C ARG A 52 26.51 -0.61 37.26
N ASN A 53 27.78 -0.97 37.16
CA ASN A 53 28.76 -0.86 38.25
C ASN A 53 29.09 0.59 38.62
N GLY A 54 28.77 1.55 37.77
CA GLY A 54 28.97 2.98 38.03
C GLY A 54 28.01 3.58 39.07
N GLY A 55 26.96 2.85 39.49
CA GLY A 55 26.04 3.29 40.54
C GLY A 55 25.21 4.53 40.17
N TYR A 56 25.07 4.80 38.87
CA TYR A 56 24.32 5.95 38.34
C TYR A 56 22.81 5.72 38.34
N GLN A 57 22.38 4.46 38.40
CA GLN A 57 20.97 4.07 38.42
C GLN A 57 20.34 4.48 39.73
N LEU A 58 19.20 5.17 39.64
CA LEU A 58 18.45 5.52 40.83
C LEU A 58 17.70 4.28 41.35
N TYR A 59 17.13 3.48 40.46
CA TYR A 59 16.50 2.22 40.80
C TYR A 59 17.51 1.13 41.20
N SER A 60 17.31 0.59 42.40
CA SER A 60 17.72 -0.76 42.76
C SER A 60 16.59 -1.42 43.57
N PRO A 61 16.40 -2.74 43.48
CA PRO A 61 15.36 -3.44 44.23
C PRO A 61 15.39 -3.11 45.73
N ASP A 62 16.59 -3.08 46.33
CA ASP A 62 16.76 -2.78 47.76
C ASP A 62 16.36 -1.35 48.13
N ARG A 63 16.63 -0.36 47.27
CA ARG A 63 16.36 1.06 47.55
C ARG A 63 14.87 1.38 47.59
N PHE A 64 14.08 0.64 46.82
CA PHE A 64 12.63 0.86 46.67
C PHE A 64 11.77 -0.19 47.39
N GLN A 65 12.37 -1.11 48.15
CA GLN A 65 11.66 -2.19 48.83
C GLN A 65 10.54 -1.71 49.77
N GLN A 66 10.67 -0.49 50.33
CA GLN A 66 9.67 0.09 51.24
C GLN A 66 8.67 1.04 50.55
N VAL A 67 8.85 1.30 49.24
CA VAL A 67 7.96 2.18 48.48
C VAL A 67 6.75 1.37 48.02
N LYS A 68 5.54 1.89 48.30
CA LYS A 68 4.32 1.31 47.76
C LYS A 68 4.23 1.63 46.27
N VAL A 69 4.66 0.67 45.45
CA VAL A 69 4.60 0.76 44.00
C VAL A 69 3.26 0.27 43.44
N SER A 70 2.85 0.81 42.29
CA SER A 70 1.64 0.33 41.60
C SER A 70 1.89 -0.97 40.85
N ASP A 71 0.82 -1.70 40.52
CA ASP A 71 0.89 -2.92 39.69
C ASP A 71 1.55 -2.64 38.33
N ARG A 72 1.28 -1.46 37.76
CA ARG A 72 1.88 -1.01 36.50
C ARG A 72 3.40 -0.87 36.64
N THR A 73 3.87 -0.23 37.70
CA THR A 73 5.30 -0.03 37.97
C THR A 73 5.99 -1.35 38.28
N THR A 74 5.32 -2.24 39.01
CA THR A 74 5.80 -3.61 39.26
C THR A 74 6.06 -4.37 37.96
N LYS A 75 5.06 -4.41 37.06
CA LYS A 75 5.21 -5.03 35.74
C LYS A 75 6.31 -4.37 34.89
N PHE A 76 6.52 -3.06 35.04
CA PHE A 76 7.59 -2.36 34.32
C PHE A 76 8.98 -2.69 34.89
N MET A 77 9.11 -2.89 36.19
CA MET A 77 10.36 -3.38 36.81
C MET A 77 10.71 -4.80 36.35
N GLU A 78 9.72 -5.68 36.21
CA GLU A 78 9.88 -7.07 35.74
C GLU A 78 10.42 -7.15 34.29
N GLU A 79 10.17 -6.13 33.47
CA GLU A 79 10.71 -6.03 32.11
C GLU A 79 12.22 -5.72 32.08
N ASN A 80 12.82 -5.40 33.23
CA ASN A 80 14.24 -5.08 33.38
C ASN A 80 14.75 -4.06 32.34
N PRO A 81 14.14 -2.86 32.27
CA PRO A 81 14.40 -1.91 31.20
C PRO A 81 15.88 -1.47 31.18
N ALA A 82 16.44 -1.33 29.97
CA ALA A 82 17.88 -1.10 29.77
C ALA A 82 18.23 0.16 28.97
N SER A 83 17.25 0.92 28.45
CA SER A 83 17.47 2.21 27.74
C SER A 83 16.59 3.34 28.30
N HIS A 84 16.19 4.32 27.49
CA HIS A 84 15.24 5.39 27.84
C HIS A 84 14.05 4.96 28.74
N THR A 85 13.57 3.72 28.62
CA THR A 85 12.53 3.12 29.47
C THR A 85 12.90 2.99 30.95
N LEU A 86 14.18 2.80 31.31
CA LEU A 86 14.58 2.77 32.73
C LEU A 86 14.64 4.19 33.32
N ILE A 87 15.02 5.22 32.56
CA ILE A 87 14.88 6.62 33.04
C ILE A 87 13.40 6.90 33.33
N ARG A 88 12.51 6.37 32.48
CA ARG A 88 11.07 6.47 32.68
C ARG A 88 10.62 5.73 33.94
N LEU A 89 11.11 4.52 34.17
CA LEU A 89 10.85 3.75 35.38
C LEU A 89 11.33 4.48 36.64
N ASP A 90 12.58 4.95 36.65
CA ASP A 90 13.19 5.67 37.77
C ASP A 90 12.40 6.94 38.11
N ARG A 91 11.89 7.62 37.07
CA ARG A 91 10.98 8.75 37.27
C ARG A 91 9.67 8.34 37.94
N ILE A 92 9.03 7.28 37.49
CA ILE A 92 7.76 6.80 38.04
C ILE A 92 7.95 6.36 39.50
N LEU A 93 9.05 5.67 39.81
CA LEU A 93 9.38 5.25 41.17
C LEU A 93 9.56 6.44 42.11
N LEU A 94 10.18 7.54 41.66
CA LEU A 94 10.22 8.77 42.44
C LEU A 94 8.83 9.39 42.66
N GLU A 95 7.96 9.34 41.65
CA GLU A 95 6.59 9.87 41.74
C GLU A 95 5.75 9.08 42.74
N GLU A 96 5.95 7.77 42.79
CA GLU A 96 5.29 6.86 43.75
C GLU A 96 5.90 6.94 45.15
N ALA A 97 7.21 7.15 45.28
CA ALA A 97 7.88 7.34 46.57
C ALA A 97 7.55 8.68 47.25
N TYR A 98 7.25 9.71 46.45
CA TYR A 98 7.01 11.08 46.95
C TYR A 98 5.70 11.67 46.40
N PRO A 99 4.54 11.03 46.66
CA PRO A 99 3.27 11.41 46.07
C PRO A 99 2.88 12.84 46.48
N GLY A 100 2.54 13.67 45.49
CA GLY A 100 2.15 15.08 45.70
C GLY A 100 3.31 16.02 46.06
N LEU A 101 4.55 15.52 46.20
CA LEU A 101 5.74 16.33 46.44
C LEU A 101 6.52 16.64 45.16
N ILE A 102 6.35 15.81 44.13
CA ILE A 102 6.88 16.04 42.78
C ILE A 102 5.75 15.92 41.73
N ALA A 103 5.88 16.67 40.63
CA ALA A 103 4.90 16.65 39.55
C ALA A 103 4.91 15.30 38.81
N ARG A 104 3.73 14.81 38.40
CA ARG A 104 3.64 13.65 37.52
C ARG A 104 4.13 13.99 36.12
N SER A 105 4.91 13.09 35.54
CA SER A 105 5.46 13.24 34.20
C SER A 105 4.50 12.69 33.14
N LEU A 106 4.30 13.46 32.06
CA LEU A 106 3.24 13.21 31.06
C LEU A 106 3.44 11.95 30.20
N GLY A 107 4.60 11.29 30.28
CA GLY A 107 4.93 10.15 29.40
C GLY A 107 5.39 10.58 28.00
N GLY A 108 5.79 9.59 27.22
CA GLY A 108 6.12 9.77 25.80
C GLY A 108 4.91 9.54 24.89
N VAL A 109 5.12 9.66 23.58
CA VAL A 109 4.10 9.32 22.55
C VAL A 109 3.79 7.81 22.56
N TYR A 110 4.78 6.98 22.90
CA TYR A 110 4.64 5.53 23.03
C TYR A 110 4.45 5.11 24.49
N PRO A 111 3.77 3.97 24.73
CA PRO A 111 3.65 3.40 26.07
C PRO A 111 5.02 3.15 26.72
N ASP A 112 5.10 3.38 28.04
CA ASP A 112 6.35 3.20 28.80
C ASP A 112 6.88 1.75 28.75
N ARG A 113 5.98 0.77 28.67
CA ARG A 113 6.27 -0.67 28.66
C ARG A 113 6.40 -1.19 27.24
N GLU A 114 7.54 -1.81 26.93
CA GLU A 114 7.85 -2.30 25.59
C GLU A 114 6.95 -3.49 25.20
N ILE A 115 6.73 -3.66 23.90
CA ILE A 115 6.03 -4.82 23.36
C ILE A 115 7.02 -5.98 23.31
N LYS A 116 6.65 -7.12 23.90
CA LYS A 116 7.38 -8.39 23.74
C LYS A 116 7.30 -8.84 22.28
N THR A 117 8.44 -8.86 21.60
CA THR A 117 8.53 -9.32 20.21
C THR A 117 8.65 -10.85 20.12
N ALA A 118 8.44 -11.39 18.92
CA ALA A 118 8.62 -12.82 18.68
C ALA A 118 10.11 -13.20 18.72
N THR A 119 10.43 -14.38 19.24
CA THR A 119 11.77 -14.95 19.27
C THR A 119 12.07 -15.77 18.00
N PRO A 120 13.34 -16.11 17.72
CA PRO A 120 13.67 -17.06 16.67
C PRO A 120 12.93 -18.40 16.80
N ASP A 121 12.77 -18.91 18.03
CA ASP A 121 12.01 -20.14 18.30
C ASP A 121 10.53 -19.99 17.96
N ASP A 122 9.92 -18.82 18.25
CA ASP A 122 8.55 -18.55 17.84
C ASP A 122 8.42 -18.56 16.31
N SER A 123 9.40 -18.00 15.60
CA SER A 123 9.44 -18.00 14.14
C SER A 123 9.55 -19.41 13.57
N GLN A 124 10.41 -20.24 14.14
CA GLN A 124 10.52 -21.65 13.75
C GLN A 124 9.19 -22.37 14.00
N ARG A 125 8.55 -22.17 15.15
CA ARG A 125 7.25 -22.78 15.45
C ARG A 125 6.16 -22.34 14.48
N CYS A 126 6.04 -21.04 14.19
CA CYS A 126 5.04 -20.51 13.23
C CYS A 126 5.26 -21.09 11.82
N PHE A 127 6.52 -21.26 11.42
CA PHE A 127 6.87 -21.88 10.15
C PHE A 127 6.40 -23.35 10.09
N HIS A 128 6.68 -24.14 11.13
CA HIS A 128 6.22 -25.54 11.19
C HIS A 128 4.70 -25.64 11.23
N GLU A 129 4.02 -24.81 12.03
CA GLU A 129 2.55 -24.77 12.11
C GLU A 129 1.92 -24.48 10.74
N TYR A 130 2.48 -23.52 9.99
CA TYR A 130 2.01 -23.24 8.63
C TYR A 130 2.26 -24.41 7.68
N LEU A 131 3.42 -25.07 7.74
CA LEU A 131 3.73 -26.23 6.88
C LEU A 131 2.75 -27.39 7.11
N GLU A 132 2.44 -27.71 8.37
CA GLU A 132 1.49 -28.77 8.72
C GLU A 132 0.08 -28.46 8.20
N ASP A 133 -0.38 -27.22 8.39
CA ASP A 133 -1.67 -26.76 7.86
C ASP A 133 -1.72 -26.80 6.33
N ALA A 134 -0.68 -26.27 5.67
CA ALA A 134 -0.56 -26.25 4.22
C ALA A 134 -0.53 -27.67 3.63
N GLN A 135 0.17 -28.61 4.26
CA GLN A 135 0.19 -30.02 3.85
C GLN A 135 -1.19 -30.65 3.93
N ARG A 136 -1.90 -30.43 5.04
CA ARG A 136 -3.27 -30.91 5.23
C ARG A 136 -4.19 -30.34 4.16
N ARG A 137 -4.13 -29.03 3.91
CA ARG A 137 -4.95 -28.37 2.87
C ARG A 137 -4.60 -28.84 1.46
N LEU A 138 -3.34 -29.13 1.17
CA LEU A 138 -2.94 -29.75 -0.10
C LEU A 138 -3.62 -31.12 -0.29
N GLN A 139 -3.60 -31.98 0.73
CA GLN A 139 -4.25 -33.30 0.67
C GLN A 139 -5.76 -33.20 0.48
N LEU A 140 -6.40 -32.19 1.09
CA LEU A 140 -7.82 -31.93 0.98
C LEU A 140 -8.22 -31.13 -0.29
N LYS A 141 -7.25 -30.74 -1.14
CA LYS A 141 -7.47 -29.85 -2.29
C LYS A 141 -8.09 -28.50 -1.90
N GLN A 142 -7.66 -27.97 -0.77
CA GLN A 142 -8.12 -26.73 -0.13
C GLN A 142 -6.99 -25.68 -0.02
N LEU A 143 -6.04 -25.71 -0.95
CA LEU A 143 -5.05 -24.63 -1.03
C LEU A 143 -5.74 -23.30 -1.32
N ARG A 144 -5.21 -22.24 -0.74
CA ARG A 144 -5.70 -20.88 -0.95
C ARG A 144 -5.35 -20.44 -2.38
N PRO A 145 -6.17 -19.58 -3.00
CA PRO A 145 -5.81 -18.99 -4.28
C PRO A 145 -4.41 -18.34 -4.24
N GLY A 146 -3.54 -18.71 -5.18
CA GLY A 146 -2.17 -18.18 -5.26
C GLY A 146 -1.17 -18.78 -4.25
N GLU A 147 -1.58 -19.79 -3.48
CA GLU A 147 -0.68 -20.51 -2.58
C GLU A 147 0.08 -21.62 -3.32
N ASP A 148 1.41 -21.62 -3.21
CA ASP A 148 2.28 -22.60 -3.88
C ASP A 148 2.88 -23.57 -2.84
N VAL A 149 2.31 -24.78 -2.79
CA VAL A 149 2.72 -25.86 -1.88
C VAL A 149 3.02 -27.10 -2.72
N LYS A 150 4.23 -27.64 -2.58
CA LYS A 150 4.69 -28.81 -3.32
C LYS A 150 5.26 -29.85 -2.36
N VAL A 151 5.19 -31.12 -2.74
CA VAL A 151 5.88 -32.22 -2.04
C VAL A 151 7.05 -32.65 -2.92
N ILE A 152 8.28 -32.46 -2.43
CA ILE A 152 9.53 -32.83 -3.11
C ILE A 152 10.31 -33.71 -2.15
N ASP A 153 10.74 -34.89 -2.59
CA ASP A 153 11.48 -35.88 -1.77
C ASP A 153 10.81 -36.19 -0.43
N ASN A 154 9.48 -36.37 -0.46
CA ASN A 154 8.65 -36.61 0.73
C ASN A 154 8.67 -35.47 1.77
N ARG A 155 9.10 -34.26 1.37
CA ARG A 155 9.10 -33.04 2.19
C ARG A 155 8.20 -31.97 1.58
N VAL A 156 7.45 -31.28 2.43
CA VAL A 156 6.60 -30.16 2.02
C VAL A 156 7.47 -28.92 1.83
N GLN A 157 7.34 -28.30 0.67
CA GLN A 157 7.96 -27.02 0.35
C GLN A 157 6.86 -26.00 0.07
N VAL A 158 7.04 -24.81 0.61
CA VAL A 158 6.13 -23.67 0.43
C VAL A 158 6.90 -22.50 -0.16
N SER A 159 6.29 -21.79 -1.09
CA SER A 159 6.86 -20.58 -1.66
C SER A 159 5.77 -19.57 -1.96
N GLY A 160 6.17 -18.37 -2.36
CA GLY A 160 5.23 -17.30 -2.69
C GLY A 160 4.84 -16.44 -1.50
N GLN A 161 4.37 -15.24 -1.84
CA GLN A 161 3.98 -14.21 -0.90
C GLN A 161 2.84 -14.64 0.03
N VAL A 162 1.91 -15.47 -0.45
CA VAL A 162 0.79 -15.99 0.35
C VAL A 162 1.30 -16.78 1.55
N ALA A 163 2.30 -17.64 1.35
CA ALA A 163 2.91 -18.42 2.42
C ALA A 163 3.66 -17.54 3.42
N VAL A 164 4.50 -16.62 2.91
CA VAL A 164 5.25 -15.67 3.75
C VAL A 164 4.32 -14.85 4.62
N MET A 165 3.24 -14.32 4.05
CA MET A 165 2.30 -13.48 4.80
C MET A 165 1.43 -14.29 5.77
N ALA A 166 1.12 -15.55 5.47
CA ALA A 166 0.43 -16.43 6.42
C ALA A 166 1.31 -16.71 7.65
N ILE A 167 2.61 -17.00 7.45
CA ILE A 167 3.58 -17.19 8.54
C ILE A 167 3.74 -15.90 9.35
N ASN A 168 3.88 -14.75 8.67
CA ASN A 168 3.92 -13.44 9.33
C ASN A 168 2.63 -13.18 10.14
N GLY A 169 1.48 -13.62 9.63
CA GLY A 169 0.21 -13.65 10.35
C GLY A 169 0.34 -14.38 11.69
N LEU A 170 0.83 -15.61 11.70
CA LEU A 170 1.05 -16.37 12.93
C LEU A 170 2.04 -15.67 13.89
N LEU A 171 3.13 -15.12 13.36
CA LEU A 171 4.10 -14.34 14.14
C LEU A 171 3.47 -13.12 14.82
N THR A 172 2.65 -12.36 14.10
CA THR A 172 1.93 -11.21 14.69
C THR A 172 0.97 -11.67 15.79
N LYS A 173 0.34 -12.84 15.64
CA LYS A 173 -0.51 -13.42 16.68
C LYS A 173 0.28 -13.79 17.93
N VAL A 174 1.49 -14.35 17.78
CA VAL A 174 2.38 -14.61 18.93
C VAL A 174 2.71 -13.32 19.68
N MET A 175 3.07 -12.24 18.97
CA MET A 175 3.33 -10.94 19.60
C MET A 175 2.08 -10.41 20.29
N PHE A 176 0.91 -10.53 19.67
CA PHE A 176 -0.36 -10.15 20.27
C PHE A 176 -0.61 -10.92 21.59
N ASP A 177 -0.50 -12.25 21.57
CA ASP A 177 -0.78 -13.12 22.72
C ASP A 177 0.21 -12.94 23.87
N LYS A 178 1.49 -12.67 23.57
CA LYS A 178 2.53 -12.42 24.59
C LYS A 178 2.34 -11.12 25.38
N ASN A 179 1.54 -10.19 24.86
CA ASN A 179 1.37 -8.85 25.41
C ASN A 179 -0.08 -8.59 25.85
N PRO A 180 -0.69 -9.39 26.74
CA PRO A 180 -2.13 -9.33 27.03
C PRO A 180 -2.62 -7.98 27.57
N ASP A 181 -1.72 -7.20 28.20
CA ASP A 181 -2.02 -5.90 28.79
C ASP A 181 -1.89 -4.71 27.82
N HIS A 182 -1.48 -4.96 26.56
CA HIS A 182 -1.29 -3.91 25.56
C HIS A 182 -2.50 -3.82 24.63
N GLU A 183 -2.85 -2.59 24.23
CA GLU A 183 -3.75 -2.39 23.10
C GLU A 183 -2.97 -2.46 21.79
N PHE A 184 -3.54 -3.11 20.78
CA PHE A 184 -2.93 -3.23 19.46
C PHE A 184 -3.75 -2.48 18.42
N TYR A 185 -3.05 -1.70 17.60
CA TYR A 185 -3.59 -0.98 16.47
C TYR A 185 -2.76 -1.32 15.24
N VAL A 186 -3.40 -1.40 14.08
CA VAL A 186 -2.77 -1.84 12.83
C VAL A 186 -3.08 -0.91 11.68
N GLU A 187 -2.03 -0.48 10.99
CA GLU A 187 -2.11 -0.04 9.60
C GLU A 187 -1.92 -1.27 8.71
N GLU A 188 -2.95 -1.65 7.97
CA GLU A 188 -2.91 -2.86 7.16
C GLU A 188 -2.33 -2.57 5.77
N SER A 189 -1.19 -3.21 5.49
CA SER A 189 -0.68 -3.37 4.12
C SER A 189 -1.19 -4.67 3.49
N PHE A 190 -0.98 -5.80 4.18
CA PHE A 190 -1.46 -7.12 3.78
C PHE A 190 -2.46 -7.63 4.81
N PRO A 191 -3.65 -8.09 4.40
CA PRO A 191 -4.61 -8.67 5.33
C PRO A 191 -4.07 -9.92 6.01
N LEU A 192 -4.19 -9.97 7.34
CA LEU A 192 -3.84 -11.13 8.14
C LEU A 192 -5.13 -11.77 8.64
N GLU A 193 -5.45 -12.95 8.12
CA GLU A 193 -6.77 -13.56 8.23
C GLU A 193 -7.28 -13.70 9.67
N TRP A 194 -6.39 -14.10 10.60
CA TRP A 194 -6.74 -14.29 12.00
C TRP A 194 -7.23 -13.00 12.67
N MET A 195 -6.88 -11.82 12.14
CA MET A 195 -7.23 -10.54 12.73
C MET A 195 -8.67 -10.13 12.42
N TYR A 196 -9.25 -10.50 11.27
CA TYR A 196 -10.56 -9.99 10.85
C TYR A 196 -11.68 -10.12 11.89
N PRO A 197 -11.83 -11.26 12.61
CA PRO A 197 -12.81 -11.37 13.69
C PRO A 197 -12.58 -10.36 14.82
N HIS A 198 -11.34 -9.90 15.02
CA HIS A 198 -10.91 -8.99 16.08
C HIS A 198 -10.88 -7.51 15.65
N LEU A 199 -10.90 -7.21 14.35
CA LEU A 199 -10.73 -5.85 13.85
C LEU A 199 -11.98 -4.98 14.03
N SER A 200 -11.79 -3.77 14.55
CA SER A 200 -12.74 -2.65 14.45
C SER A 200 -12.06 -1.41 13.86
N PRO A 201 -12.79 -0.55 13.13
CA PRO A 201 -12.25 0.75 12.70
C PRO A 201 -11.79 1.61 13.87
N TYR A 202 -10.72 2.38 13.69
CA TYR A 202 -10.19 3.32 14.67
C TYR A 202 -9.50 4.51 13.98
N GLY A 203 -10.29 5.45 13.50
CA GLY A 203 -9.79 6.61 12.76
C GLY A 203 -9.22 6.21 11.40
N ILE A 204 -7.93 6.50 11.16
CA ILE A 204 -7.24 6.15 9.92
C ILE A 204 -6.67 4.72 9.90
N ILE A 205 -6.72 4.01 11.03
CA ILE A 205 -6.21 2.65 11.22
C ILE A 205 -7.29 1.78 11.87
N MET A 206 -6.94 0.56 12.28
CA MET A 206 -7.86 -0.36 12.95
C MET A 206 -7.33 -0.78 14.31
N LYS A 207 -8.24 -1.12 15.22
CA LYS A 207 -7.93 -1.73 16.52
C LYS A 207 -8.05 -3.25 16.40
N ILE A 208 -7.08 -3.98 16.94
CA ILE A 208 -7.17 -5.43 17.13
C ILE A 208 -7.71 -5.68 18.55
N ASN A 209 -8.98 -6.05 18.65
CA ASN A 209 -9.64 -6.30 19.92
C ASN A 209 -9.19 -7.65 20.51
N ARG A 210 -9.07 -7.73 21.84
CA ARG A 210 -8.69 -8.98 22.53
C ARG A 210 -9.70 -10.09 22.30
N GLN A 211 -10.97 -9.74 22.37
CA GLN A 211 -12.07 -10.65 22.07
C GLN A 211 -12.48 -10.47 20.62
N GLN A 212 -12.88 -11.58 19.99
CA GLN A 212 -13.52 -11.51 18.69
C GLN A 212 -14.81 -10.71 18.80
N LEU A 213 -15.01 -9.80 17.86
CA LEU A 213 -16.25 -9.06 17.77
C LEU A 213 -17.30 -9.93 17.08
N PRO A 214 -18.46 -10.18 17.71
CA PRO A 214 -19.54 -10.93 17.07
C PRO A 214 -20.01 -10.21 15.81
N GLU A 215 -20.16 -8.88 15.89
CA GLU A 215 -20.58 -7.98 14.81
C GLU A 215 -19.85 -6.62 14.94
N LEU A 216 -19.92 -5.80 13.88
CA LEU A 216 -19.66 -4.36 13.99
C LEU A 216 -20.97 -3.66 14.31
N THR A 217 -21.07 -3.02 15.48
CA THR A 217 -22.29 -2.37 15.95
C THR A 217 -22.58 -1.09 15.16
N GLN A 218 -23.82 -0.61 15.20
CA GLN A 218 -24.19 0.65 14.56
C GLN A 218 -23.34 1.82 15.06
N GLU A 219 -23.08 1.88 16.37
CA GLU A 219 -22.24 2.94 16.95
C GLU A 219 -20.80 2.93 16.40
N MET A 220 -20.21 1.74 16.19
CA MET A 220 -18.88 1.62 15.58
C MET A 220 -18.87 2.12 14.13
N VAL A 221 -19.91 1.75 13.36
CA VAL A 221 -20.11 2.19 11.97
C VAL A 221 -20.28 3.71 11.91
N ASP A 222 -21.15 4.29 12.74
CA ASP A 222 -21.45 5.72 12.75
C ASP A 222 -20.21 6.55 13.10
N LYS A 223 -19.40 6.11 14.08
CA LYS A 223 -18.15 6.78 14.46
C LYS A 223 -17.13 6.78 13.32
N ASP A 224 -16.96 5.64 12.64
CA ASP A 224 -16.06 5.52 11.49
C ASP A 224 -16.55 6.38 10.31
N HIS A 225 -17.85 6.33 10.02
CA HIS A 225 -18.50 7.12 8.99
C HIS A 225 -18.32 8.62 9.23
N GLU A 226 -18.58 9.10 10.45
CA GLU A 226 -18.41 10.50 10.82
C GLU A 226 -16.94 10.94 10.70
N PHE A 227 -16.01 10.12 11.19
CA PHE A 227 -14.58 10.40 11.11
C PHE A 227 -14.13 10.58 9.65
N TRP A 228 -14.45 9.62 8.78
CA TRP A 228 -14.04 9.68 7.38
C TRP A 228 -14.80 10.74 6.59
N SER A 229 -16.03 11.08 6.96
CA SER A 229 -16.76 12.22 6.38
C SER A 229 -16.06 13.54 6.67
N LYS A 230 -15.52 13.74 7.88
CA LYS A 230 -14.71 14.92 8.23
C LYS A 230 -13.40 14.97 7.44
N TYR A 231 -12.73 13.83 7.23
CA TYR A 231 -11.55 13.76 6.36
C TYR A 231 -11.90 14.05 4.90
N SER A 232 -12.98 13.46 4.40
CA SER A 232 -13.47 13.65 3.04
C SER A 232 -13.85 15.10 2.76
N ALA A 233 -14.38 15.82 3.75
CA ALA A 233 -14.70 17.25 3.63
C ALA A 233 -13.47 18.08 3.29
N ARG A 234 -12.33 17.79 3.94
CA ARG A 234 -11.06 18.48 3.68
C ARG A 234 -10.43 18.05 2.35
N ALA A 235 -10.45 16.75 2.06
CA ALA A 235 -9.79 16.20 0.87
C ALA A 235 -10.56 16.49 -0.43
N ILE A 236 -11.83 16.08 -0.49
CA ILE A 236 -12.64 16.09 -1.72
C ILE A 236 -13.97 16.83 -1.60
N GLY A 237 -14.27 17.44 -0.45
CA GLY A 237 -15.48 18.23 -0.21
C GLY A 237 -16.70 17.45 0.28
N ASN A 238 -16.53 16.19 0.71
CA ASN A 238 -17.56 15.31 1.30
C ASN A 238 -18.89 15.26 0.53
N TRP A 239 -18.85 15.04 -0.79
CA TRP A 239 -20.03 15.00 -1.65
C TRP A 239 -20.64 13.59 -1.80
N ILE A 240 -19.95 12.56 -1.29
CA ILE A 240 -20.36 11.16 -1.39
C ILE A 240 -21.35 10.84 -0.25
N THR A 241 -22.43 10.15 -0.60
CA THR A 241 -23.46 9.63 0.31
C THR A 241 -23.65 8.13 0.05
N TYR A 242 -24.48 7.46 0.85
CA TYR A 242 -24.83 6.06 0.60
C TYR A 242 -25.45 5.86 -0.80
N ASP A 243 -26.25 6.82 -1.26
CA ASP A 243 -27.00 6.73 -2.52
C ASP A 243 -26.22 7.26 -3.73
N THR A 244 -24.98 7.75 -3.54
CA THR A 244 -24.15 8.23 -4.65
C THR A 244 -23.85 7.06 -5.61
N PRO A 245 -24.24 7.15 -6.90
CA PRO A 245 -24.01 6.09 -7.85
C PRO A 245 -22.54 6.06 -8.29
N VAL A 246 -22.06 4.89 -8.71
CA VAL A 246 -20.68 4.69 -9.17
C VAL A 246 -20.34 5.57 -10.38
N SER A 247 -21.31 5.80 -11.27
CA SER A 247 -21.15 6.73 -12.40
C SER A 247 -20.75 8.14 -11.97
N ASN A 248 -21.22 8.63 -10.82
CA ASN A 248 -20.83 9.95 -10.31
C ASN A 248 -19.38 9.96 -9.82
N LEU A 249 -18.89 8.86 -9.23
CA LEU A 249 -17.49 8.72 -8.83
C LEU A 249 -16.58 8.71 -10.05
N CYS A 250 -16.97 7.97 -11.09
CA CYS A 250 -16.25 7.94 -12.36
C CYS A 250 -16.26 9.32 -13.05
N ALA A 251 -17.39 10.01 -13.07
CA ALA A 251 -17.48 11.37 -13.60
C ALA A 251 -16.60 12.36 -12.82
N PHE A 252 -16.55 12.22 -11.48
CA PHE A 252 -15.64 12.99 -10.63
C PHE A 252 -14.17 12.67 -10.94
N ALA A 253 -13.81 11.39 -11.05
CA ALA A 253 -12.47 10.94 -11.42
C ALA A 253 -12.03 11.52 -12.78
N GLU A 254 -12.88 11.41 -13.80
CA GLU A 254 -12.60 12.00 -15.11
C GLU A 254 -12.49 13.52 -15.05
N LYS A 255 -13.40 14.21 -14.37
CA LYS A 255 -13.39 15.67 -14.31
C LYS A 255 -12.16 16.20 -13.55
N VAL A 256 -11.88 15.66 -12.36
CA VAL A 256 -10.90 16.21 -11.42
C VAL A 256 -9.51 15.64 -11.65
N TYR A 257 -9.37 14.35 -11.92
CA TYR A 257 -8.06 13.69 -12.06
C TYR A 257 -7.58 13.63 -13.51
N TYR A 258 -8.48 13.33 -14.46
CA TYR A 258 -8.11 13.25 -15.87
C TYR A 258 -8.08 14.64 -16.55
N ARG A 259 -9.21 15.37 -16.50
CA ARG A 259 -9.36 16.68 -17.17
C ARG A 259 -8.83 17.86 -16.37
N ARG A 260 -8.51 17.65 -15.08
CA ARG A 260 -8.04 18.70 -14.14
C ARG A 260 -8.99 19.90 -14.04
N ASP A 261 -10.28 19.66 -14.18
CA ASP A 261 -11.33 20.68 -14.08
C ASP A 261 -11.84 20.80 -12.63
N TYR A 262 -11.37 21.83 -11.94
CA TYR A 262 -11.73 22.12 -10.54
C TYR A 262 -12.97 23.02 -10.39
N ARG A 263 -13.70 23.35 -11.45
CA ARG A 263 -14.90 24.20 -11.34
C ARG A 263 -15.96 23.53 -10.46
N GLY A 264 -16.31 24.19 -9.35
CA GLY A 264 -17.24 23.66 -8.36
C GLY A 264 -16.67 22.54 -7.47
N PHE A 265 -15.37 22.26 -7.54
CA PHE A 265 -14.70 21.37 -6.59
C PHE A 265 -14.62 22.05 -5.22
N LYS A 266 -15.07 21.35 -4.17
CA LYS A 266 -15.17 21.88 -2.80
C LYS A 266 -14.11 21.33 -1.84
N GLY A 267 -13.26 20.42 -2.30
CA GLY A 267 -12.12 19.91 -1.54
C GLY A 267 -10.86 20.76 -1.72
N ALA A 268 -9.74 20.28 -1.17
CA ALA A 268 -8.43 20.92 -1.30
C ALA A 268 -7.76 20.52 -2.64
N PRO A 269 -7.56 21.45 -3.60
CA PRO A 269 -6.85 21.14 -4.85
C PRO A 269 -5.41 20.64 -4.62
N GLU A 270 -4.79 21.01 -3.49
CA GLU A 270 -3.47 20.53 -3.06
C GLU A 270 -3.48 19.02 -2.85
N PHE A 271 -4.54 18.47 -2.26
CA PHE A 271 -4.68 17.02 -2.08
C PHE A 271 -4.71 16.29 -3.43
N ILE A 272 -5.41 16.84 -4.44
CA ILE A 272 -5.47 16.27 -5.79
C ILE A 272 -4.14 16.35 -6.56
N ARG A 273 -3.21 17.20 -6.12
CA ARG A 273 -1.85 17.32 -6.68
C ARG A 273 -0.83 16.46 -5.93
N ASP A 274 -1.11 16.08 -4.70
CA ASP A 274 -0.26 15.22 -3.87
C ASP A 274 -0.54 13.73 -4.12
N SER A 275 0.30 13.09 -4.94
CA SER A 275 0.16 11.67 -5.26
C SER A 275 0.34 10.76 -4.05
N ASP A 276 1.21 11.13 -3.12
CA ASP A 276 1.51 10.31 -1.94
C ASP A 276 0.37 10.42 -0.93
N GLY A 277 -0.15 11.63 -0.72
CA GLY A 277 -1.37 11.87 0.05
C GLY A 277 -2.57 11.08 -0.50
N GLN A 278 -2.82 11.14 -1.81
CA GLN A 278 -3.90 10.38 -2.45
C GLN A 278 -3.77 8.88 -2.19
N LYS A 279 -2.61 8.30 -2.49
CA LYS A 279 -2.36 6.86 -2.30
C LYS A 279 -2.48 6.45 -0.84
N ALA A 280 -1.88 7.21 0.08
CA ALA A 280 -1.92 6.91 1.52
C ALA A 280 -3.36 6.92 2.05
N PHE A 281 -4.12 8.00 1.85
CA PHE A 281 -5.49 8.11 2.37
C PHE A 281 -6.46 7.13 1.69
N SER A 282 -6.28 6.89 0.38
CA SER A 282 -7.04 5.87 -0.35
C SER A 282 -6.78 4.48 0.18
N LYS A 283 -5.51 4.11 0.41
CA LYS A 283 -5.11 2.82 0.98
C LYS A 283 -5.71 2.63 2.38
N LEU A 284 -5.53 3.59 3.28
CA LEU A 284 -6.04 3.52 4.65
C LEU A 284 -7.56 3.32 4.70
N ARG A 285 -8.32 4.06 3.87
CA ARG A 285 -9.78 3.87 3.77
C ARG A 285 -10.15 2.53 3.11
N SER A 286 -9.40 2.08 2.10
CA SER A 286 -9.59 0.79 1.44
C SER A 286 -9.37 -0.40 2.39
N SER A 287 -8.38 -0.32 3.26
CA SER A 287 -8.11 -1.35 4.27
C SER A 287 -9.26 -1.49 5.27
N ILE A 288 -9.80 -0.36 5.76
CA ILE A 288 -10.99 -0.36 6.62
C ILE A 288 -12.23 -0.89 5.88
N ALA A 289 -12.42 -0.48 4.61
CA ALA A 289 -13.47 -1.01 3.75
C ALA A 289 -13.36 -2.54 3.57
N GLY A 290 -12.13 -3.07 3.54
CA GLY A 290 -11.83 -4.50 3.54
C GLY A 290 -12.38 -5.26 4.76
N VAL A 291 -12.36 -4.65 5.95
CA VAL A 291 -12.98 -5.25 7.15
C VAL A 291 -14.49 -5.34 7.00
N TYR A 292 -15.14 -4.28 6.51
CA TYR A 292 -16.58 -4.34 6.23
C TYR A 292 -16.90 -5.37 5.16
N ALA A 293 -16.12 -5.45 4.08
CA ALA A 293 -16.31 -6.46 3.03
C ALA A 293 -16.16 -7.89 3.55
N TRP A 294 -15.20 -8.15 4.44
CA TRP A 294 -15.08 -9.43 5.12
C TRP A 294 -16.32 -9.72 6.00
N ARG A 295 -16.83 -8.71 6.73
CA ARG A 295 -18.07 -8.84 7.51
C ARG A 295 -19.31 -9.10 6.65
N VAL A 296 -19.37 -8.54 5.43
CA VAL A 296 -20.43 -8.84 4.45
C VAL A 296 -20.43 -10.33 4.12
N GLN A 297 -19.27 -10.90 3.77
CA GLN A 297 -19.14 -12.33 3.44
C GLN A 297 -19.49 -13.22 4.63
N LYS A 298 -18.97 -12.89 5.82
CA LYS A 298 -19.29 -13.62 7.06
C LYS A 298 -20.79 -13.59 7.36
N SER A 299 -21.40 -12.41 7.32
CA SER A 299 -22.85 -12.25 7.60
C SER A 299 -23.69 -13.00 6.57
N ALA A 300 -23.28 -13.02 5.30
CA ALA A 300 -23.94 -13.80 4.25
C ALA A 300 -23.91 -15.31 4.54
N ALA A 301 -22.76 -15.85 4.95
CA ALA A 301 -22.63 -17.26 5.32
C ALA A 301 -23.49 -17.60 6.55
N GLU A 302 -23.51 -16.72 7.57
CA GLU A 302 -24.31 -16.91 8.78
C GLU A 302 -25.82 -16.79 8.51
N MET A 303 -26.25 -15.88 7.62
CA MET A 303 -27.63 -15.84 7.13
C MET A 303 -28.03 -17.14 6.45
N GLN A 304 -27.18 -17.65 5.55
CA GLN A 304 -27.46 -18.90 4.84
C GLN A 304 -27.54 -20.09 5.81
N LYS A 305 -26.67 -20.14 6.82
CA LYS A 305 -26.71 -21.14 7.88
C LYS A 305 -28.03 -21.07 8.67
N ALA A 306 -28.42 -19.88 9.12
CA ALA A 306 -29.66 -19.67 9.87
C ALA A 306 -30.90 -20.08 9.06
N LEU A 307 -30.89 -19.82 7.74
CA LEU A 307 -31.94 -20.26 6.83
C LEU A 307 -32.02 -21.79 6.75
N THR A 308 -30.90 -22.48 6.58
CA THR A 308 -30.84 -23.95 6.56
C THR A 308 -31.29 -24.59 7.88
N GLU A 309 -31.05 -23.91 9.01
CA GLU A 309 -31.47 -24.34 10.34
C GLU A 309 -32.91 -23.95 10.70
N ASN A 310 -33.66 -23.31 9.79
CA ASN A 310 -35.00 -22.74 10.04
C ASN A 310 -35.06 -21.79 11.24
N ASN A 311 -33.95 -21.10 11.56
CA ASN A 311 -33.87 -20.14 12.65
C ASN A 311 -34.20 -18.73 12.16
N ASN A 312 -35.50 -18.42 12.10
CA ASN A 312 -35.99 -17.14 11.59
C ASN A 312 -35.48 -15.93 12.38
N ALA A 313 -35.33 -16.03 13.71
CA ALA A 313 -34.86 -14.93 14.53
C ALA A 313 -33.40 -14.57 14.22
N GLU A 314 -32.53 -15.58 14.10
CA GLU A 314 -31.12 -15.36 13.74
C GLU A 314 -30.99 -14.90 12.29
N TYR A 315 -31.80 -15.43 11.36
CA TYR A 315 -31.82 -14.96 9.97
C TYR A 315 -32.13 -13.47 9.87
N GLN A 316 -33.15 -12.98 10.60
CA GLN A 316 -33.51 -11.55 10.60
C GLN A 316 -32.40 -10.69 11.21
N ARG A 317 -31.81 -11.14 12.32
CA ARG A 317 -30.67 -10.46 12.96
C ARG A 317 -29.48 -10.34 12.00
N LYS A 318 -29.12 -11.45 11.33
CA LYS A 318 -27.99 -11.49 10.39
C LYS A 318 -28.28 -10.74 9.09
N THR A 319 -29.54 -10.63 8.69
CA THR A 319 -29.96 -9.74 7.60
C THR A 319 -29.71 -8.28 7.97
N ALA A 320 -30.06 -7.84 9.18
CA ALA A 320 -29.79 -6.49 9.63
C ALA A 320 -28.28 -6.19 9.73
N GLU A 321 -27.48 -7.14 10.23
CA GLU A 321 -26.01 -7.04 10.24
C GLU A 321 -25.46 -6.90 8.82
N TYR A 322 -25.84 -7.81 7.91
CA TYR A 322 -25.41 -7.80 6.51
C TYR A 322 -25.71 -6.47 5.82
N GLN A 323 -26.93 -5.95 5.96
CA GLN A 323 -27.30 -4.68 5.33
C GLN A 323 -26.49 -3.50 5.86
N ARG A 324 -26.24 -3.47 7.18
CA ARG A 324 -25.44 -2.42 7.83
C ARG A 324 -24.00 -2.44 7.31
N VAL A 325 -23.33 -3.58 7.35
CA VAL A 325 -21.92 -3.68 6.93
C VAL A 325 -21.76 -3.57 5.41
N LEU A 326 -22.73 -4.01 4.61
CA LEU A 326 -22.70 -3.84 3.16
C LEU A 326 -22.79 -2.38 2.75
N ARG A 327 -23.73 -1.64 3.35
CA ARG A 327 -23.92 -0.22 3.09
C ARG A 327 -22.65 0.58 3.40
N GLU A 328 -22.01 0.30 4.54
CA GLU A 328 -20.77 0.98 4.90
C GLU A 328 -19.56 0.49 4.10
N ALA A 329 -19.49 -0.80 3.72
CA ALA A 329 -18.45 -1.30 2.81
C ALA A 329 -18.46 -0.55 1.48
N ASP A 330 -19.65 -0.45 0.85
CA ASP A 330 -19.82 0.28 -0.42
C ASP A 330 -19.39 1.75 -0.23
N PHE A 331 -19.93 2.45 0.78
CA PHE A 331 -19.56 3.84 1.07
C PHE A 331 -18.06 4.06 1.29
N ALA A 332 -17.42 3.20 2.08
CA ALA A 332 -16.00 3.28 2.38
C ALA A 332 -15.15 3.11 1.12
N PHE A 333 -15.49 2.14 0.27
CA PHE A 333 -14.80 1.98 -1.01
C PHE A 333 -15.06 3.14 -1.97
N LYS A 334 -16.27 3.71 -2.01
CA LYS A 334 -16.55 4.94 -2.80
C LYS A 334 -15.61 6.08 -2.39
N GLN A 335 -15.42 6.30 -1.10
CA GLN A 335 -14.49 7.30 -0.60
C GLN A 335 -13.03 6.97 -0.95
N SER A 336 -12.60 5.72 -0.76
CA SER A 336 -11.25 5.27 -1.10
C SER A 336 -10.93 5.47 -2.58
N TYR A 337 -11.84 5.07 -3.47
CA TYR A 337 -11.73 5.28 -4.91
C TYR A 337 -11.69 6.77 -5.27
N ALA A 338 -12.57 7.59 -4.66
CA ALA A 338 -12.58 9.02 -4.91
C ALA A 338 -11.35 9.75 -4.37
N PHE A 339 -10.63 9.21 -3.39
CA PHE A 339 -9.34 9.76 -2.96
C PHE A 339 -8.23 9.47 -3.97
N CYS A 340 -8.21 8.26 -4.55
CA CYS A 340 -7.21 7.87 -5.54
C CYS A 340 -7.80 6.88 -6.57
N PRO A 341 -8.33 7.37 -7.70
CA PRO A 341 -9.02 6.53 -8.69
C PRO A 341 -8.07 5.71 -9.59
N TYR A 342 -6.78 5.72 -9.28
CA TYR A 342 -5.73 4.95 -9.96
C TYR A 342 -4.93 4.08 -8.98
N SER A 343 -5.33 3.99 -7.69
CA SER A 343 -4.74 3.06 -6.72
C SER A 343 -5.25 1.63 -6.99
N PRO A 344 -4.35 0.66 -7.24
CA PRO A 344 -4.74 -0.74 -7.39
C PRO A 344 -5.55 -1.26 -6.19
N GLU A 345 -5.16 -0.89 -4.98
CA GLU A 345 -5.83 -1.30 -3.74
C GLU A 345 -7.29 -0.84 -3.70
N ALA A 346 -7.55 0.41 -4.05
CA ALA A 346 -8.91 0.94 -4.09
C ALA A 346 -9.73 0.31 -5.20
N ILE A 347 -9.14 0.15 -6.40
CA ILE A 347 -9.84 -0.37 -7.58
C ILE A 347 -10.20 -1.85 -7.38
N PHE A 348 -9.21 -2.71 -7.15
CA PHE A 348 -9.45 -4.16 -7.11
C PHE A 348 -10.32 -4.57 -5.92
N ARG A 349 -10.11 -3.98 -4.73
CA ARG A 349 -10.94 -4.31 -3.57
C ARG A 349 -12.39 -3.84 -3.76
N TYR A 350 -12.61 -2.67 -4.36
CA TYR A 350 -13.98 -2.21 -4.63
C TYR A 350 -14.67 -3.04 -5.71
N VAL A 351 -13.96 -3.33 -6.82
CA VAL A 351 -14.44 -4.22 -7.88
C VAL A 351 -14.82 -5.60 -7.33
N ASN A 352 -14.00 -6.18 -6.44
CA ASN A 352 -14.31 -7.45 -5.80
C ASN A 352 -15.60 -7.41 -4.98
N LEU A 353 -15.82 -6.34 -4.20
CA LEU A 353 -17.09 -6.16 -3.49
C LEU A 353 -18.25 -6.08 -4.49
N LEU A 354 -18.16 -5.21 -5.49
CA LEU A 354 -19.21 -4.99 -6.48
C LEU A 354 -19.58 -6.27 -7.25
N VAL A 355 -18.59 -7.04 -7.69
CA VAL A 355 -18.80 -8.35 -8.34
C VAL A 355 -19.49 -9.32 -7.39
N SER A 356 -19.05 -9.41 -6.13
CA SER A 356 -19.62 -10.33 -5.14
C SER A 356 -21.11 -10.09 -4.84
N ILE A 357 -21.56 -8.84 -5.01
CA ILE A 357 -22.97 -8.44 -4.84
C ILE A 357 -23.72 -8.26 -6.17
N GLY A 358 -23.15 -8.75 -7.27
CA GLY A 358 -23.80 -8.78 -8.59
C GLY A 358 -23.81 -7.45 -9.36
N ARG A 359 -23.10 -6.42 -8.88
CA ARG A 359 -22.96 -5.10 -9.52
C ARG A 359 -21.78 -5.07 -10.52
N VAL A 360 -21.75 -6.02 -11.44
CA VAL A 360 -20.63 -6.22 -12.39
C VAL A 360 -20.45 -5.02 -13.33
N GLU A 361 -21.54 -4.40 -13.79
CA GLU A 361 -21.44 -3.21 -14.65
C GLU A 361 -20.85 -1.99 -13.93
N ASP A 362 -21.14 -1.82 -12.64
CA ASP A 362 -20.51 -0.77 -11.84
C ASP A 362 -19.00 -1.05 -11.69
N ALA A 363 -18.63 -2.31 -11.43
CA ALA A 363 -17.23 -2.72 -11.38
C ALA A 363 -16.50 -2.43 -12.70
N ARG A 364 -17.14 -2.73 -13.84
CA ARG A 364 -16.60 -2.45 -15.17
C ARG A 364 -16.43 -0.94 -15.40
N THR A 365 -17.39 -0.13 -14.94
CA THR A 365 -17.33 1.34 -15.06
C THR A 365 -16.15 1.91 -14.27
N ILE A 366 -15.90 1.40 -13.05
CA ILE A 366 -14.71 1.75 -12.26
C ILE A 366 -13.43 1.38 -13.01
N ALA A 367 -13.32 0.15 -13.51
CA ALA A 367 -12.11 -0.32 -14.19
C ALA A 367 -11.81 0.48 -15.46
N VAL A 368 -12.82 0.73 -16.31
CA VAL A 368 -12.69 1.52 -17.53
C VAL A 368 -12.27 2.96 -17.24
N THR A 369 -12.89 3.62 -16.26
CA THR A 369 -12.51 4.99 -15.90
C THR A 369 -11.09 5.05 -15.36
N SER A 370 -10.68 4.07 -14.56
CA SER A 370 -9.34 4.00 -13.99
C SER A 370 -8.27 3.74 -15.04
N GLN A 371 -8.57 2.92 -16.05
CA GLN A 371 -7.69 2.69 -17.20
C GLN A 371 -7.41 3.97 -17.99
N LYS A 372 -8.38 4.90 -18.11
CA LYS A 372 -8.15 6.21 -18.75
C LYS A 372 -7.13 7.07 -17.99
N LEU A 373 -7.04 6.90 -16.67
CA LEU A 373 -6.11 7.65 -15.82
C LEU A 373 -4.69 7.09 -15.87
N ASP A 374 -4.55 5.80 -16.18
CA ASP A 374 -3.28 5.09 -16.35
C ASP A 374 -3.35 4.14 -17.56
N PRO A 375 -3.29 4.66 -18.80
CA PRO A 375 -3.51 3.87 -20.02
C PRO A 375 -2.46 2.79 -20.28
N LEU A 376 -1.34 2.81 -19.56
CA LEU A 376 -0.24 1.85 -19.69
C LEU A 376 -0.38 0.68 -18.71
N ASN A 377 -1.44 0.64 -17.91
CA ASN A 377 -1.66 -0.36 -16.89
C ASN A 377 -2.30 -1.63 -17.47
N ALA A 378 -1.48 -2.56 -17.93
CA ALA A 378 -1.94 -3.84 -18.49
C ALA A 378 -2.84 -4.66 -17.53
N ASN A 379 -2.70 -4.47 -16.20
CA ASN A 379 -3.57 -5.14 -15.24
C ASN A 379 -5.02 -4.64 -15.33
N MET A 380 -5.23 -3.37 -15.68
CA MET A 380 -6.56 -2.80 -15.88
C MET A 380 -7.22 -3.36 -17.15
N ASP A 381 -6.47 -3.53 -18.23
CA ASP A 381 -6.99 -4.14 -19.45
C ASP A 381 -7.44 -5.59 -19.21
N ASN A 382 -6.62 -6.36 -18.50
CA ASN A 382 -6.96 -7.73 -18.08
C ASN A 382 -8.22 -7.77 -17.21
N LEU A 383 -8.34 -6.84 -16.25
CA LEU A 383 -9.51 -6.72 -15.39
C LEU A 383 -10.78 -6.40 -16.19
N ILE A 384 -10.71 -5.47 -17.14
CA ILE A 384 -11.84 -5.10 -18.01
C ILE A 384 -12.27 -6.31 -18.85
N GLN A 385 -11.31 -7.05 -19.43
CA GLN A 385 -11.62 -8.27 -20.18
C GLN A 385 -12.32 -9.33 -19.31
N GLU A 386 -11.86 -9.53 -18.08
CA GLU A 386 -12.49 -10.47 -17.16
C GLU A 386 -13.92 -10.05 -16.79
N LEU A 387 -14.12 -8.76 -16.48
CA LEU A 387 -15.45 -8.22 -16.18
C LEU A 387 -16.40 -8.37 -17.38
N ASN A 388 -15.91 -8.18 -18.62
CA ASN A 388 -16.70 -8.41 -19.82
C ASN A 388 -17.12 -9.89 -19.98
N ARG A 389 -16.26 -10.85 -19.62
CA ARG A 389 -16.61 -12.28 -19.63
C ARG A 389 -17.70 -12.59 -18.60
N ILE A 390 -17.60 -12.01 -17.40
CA ILE A 390 -18.60 -12.17 -16.34
C ILE A 390 -19.96 -11.59 -16.78
N SER A 391 -19.97 -10.44 -17.46
CA SER A 391 -21.20 -9.84 -18.00
C SER A 391 -21.79 -10.59 -19.21
N GLY A 392 -20.98 -11.33 -19.98
CA GLY A 392 -21.38 -11.97 -21.25
C GLY A 392 -21.68 -13.47 -21.22
N GLY A 393 -21.41 -14.18 -20.12
CA GLY A 393 -21.67 -15.62 -19.97
C GLY A 393 -23.05 -15.98 -19.38
N PRO A 394 -23.56 -17.22 -19.58
CA PRO A 394 -24.72 -17.70 -18.84
C PRO A 394 -24.44 -17.68 -17.33
N ARG A 395 -25.34 -17.08 -16.53
CA ARG A 395 -25.29 -17.06 -15.06
C ARG A 395 -25.33 -18.48 -14.50
N SER A 396 -24.17 -19.11 -14.31
CA SER A 396 -24.04 -20.37 -13.57
C SER A 396 -22.99 -20.24 -12.47
N ALA A 397 -23.45 -20.41 -11.23
CA ALA A 397 -22.73 -20.32 -9.95
C ALA A 397 -22.04 -18.98 -9.67
N ALA A 398 -21.88 -18.64 -8.38
CA ALA A 398 -21.27 -17.39 -7.94
C ALA A 398 -19.92 -17.17 -8.64
N PRO A 399 -19.69 -16.01 -9.30
CA PRO A 399 -18.38 -15.70 -9.86
C PRO A 399 -17.35 -15.80 -8.73
N GLY A 400 -16.27 -16.54 -8.97
CA GLY A 400 -15.13 -16.57 -8.05
C GLY A 400 -14.58 -15.15 -7.84
N PRO A 401 -13.91 -14.87 -6.71
CA PRO A 401 -13.27 -13.59 -6.51
C PRO A 401 -12.33 -13.30 -7.69
N VAL A 402 -12.43 -12.10 -8.26
CA VAL A 402 -11.46 -11.63 -9.26
C VAL A 402 -10.10 -11.70 -8.57
N PRO A 403 -9.09 -12.39 -9.14
CA PRO A 403 -7.83 -12.59 -8.46
C PRO A 403 -7.27 -11.23 -8.04
N PRO A 404 -6.93 -11.03 -6.76
CA PRO A 404 -6.14 -9.85 -6.42
C PRO A 404 -4.87 -9.94 -7.26
N VAL A 405 -4.49 -8.85 -7.93
CA VAL A 405 -3.10 -8.71 -8.32
C VAL A 405 -2.33 -8.74 -7.01
N ALA A 406 -1.64 -9.85 -6.73
CA ALA A 406 -0.72 -9.94 -5.63
C ALA A 406 0.22 -8.73 -5.78
N MET A 407 0.13 -7.78 -4.85
CA MET A 407 1.02 -6.65 -4.88
C MET A 407 2.42 -7.17 -4.61
N THR A 408 3.21 -7.19 -5.68
CA THR A 408 4.65 -7.36 -5.66
C THR A 408 5.27 -6.26 -4.80
N ALA A 409 5.35 -6.52 -3.50
CA ALA A 409 6.44 -6.08 -2.68
C ALA A 409 7.39 -7.29 -2.58
N GLY A 410 8.31 -7.42 -3.54
CA GLY A 410 9.31 -8.50 -3.60
C GLY A 410 8.75 -9.87 -3.98
N GLY A 411 9.22 -10.44 -5.08
CA GLY A 411 8.76 -11.73 -5.59
C GLY A 411 9.20 -12.94 -4.73
N THR A 412 8.67 -14.12 -5.06
CA THR A 412 9.45 -15.34 -5.40
C THR A 412 8.53 -16.57 -5.53
N SER A 413 8.77 -17.33 -6.60
CA SER A 413 8.16 -18.62 -6.95
C SER A 413 9.21 -19.75 -6.85
N SER A 414 8.75 -21.01 -6.80
CA SER A 414 9.46 -22.25 -6.43
C SER A 414 10.46 -22.86 -7.45
N ALA A 415 11.16 -22.04 -8.21
CA ALA A 415 12.45 -22.42 -8.79
C ALA A 415 13.46 -21.38 -8.30
N SER A 416 14.77 -21.60 -8.46
CA SER A 416 15.69 -20.47 -8.46
C SER A 416 15.04 -19.40 -9.36
N PRO A 417 14.82 -18.15 -8.91
CA PRO A 417 14.14 -17.14 -9.74
C PRO A 417 14.73 -17.01 -11.14
N GLN A 418 16.00 -17.40 -11.30
CA GLN A 418 16.71 -17.51 -12.56
C GLN A 418 16.24 -18.67 -13.48
N ASP A 419 15.88 -19.84 -12.96
CA ASP A 419 15.54 -21.03 -13.78
C ASP A 419 14.13 -20.95 -14.37
N GLN A 420 13.15 -20.46 -13.60
CA GLN A 420 11.80 -20.20 -14.10
C GLN A 420 11.80 -19.07 -15.14
N MET A 421 12.57 -18.02 -14.87
CA MET A 421 12.74 -16.92 -15.82
C MET A 421 13.43 -17.38 -17.10
N ALA A 422 14.46 -18.22 -17.00
CA ALA A 422 15.14 -18.78 -18.17
C ALA A 422 14.21 -19.65 -19.04
N GLN A 423 13.38 -20.50 -18.43
CA GLN A 423 12.39 -21.31 -19.18
C GLN A 423 11.32 -20.44 -19.84
N GLN A 424 10.82 -19.42 -19.15
CA GLN A 424 9.83 -18.49 -19.69
C GLN A 424 10.41 -17.67 -20.86
N ILE A 425 11.65 -17.18 -20.72
CA ILE A 425 12.36 -16.49 -21.79
C ILE A 425 12.56 -17.42 -23.00
N ALA A 426 12.98 -18.68 -22.79
CA ALA A 426 13.17 -19.63 -23.89
C ALA A 426 11.87 -19.93 -24.67
N GLN A 427 10.73 -20.02 -23.98
CA GLN A 427 9.43 -20.18 -24.62
C GLN A 427 9.06 -18.94 -25.44
N LEU A 428 9.26 -17.75 -24.87
CA LEU A 428 8.99 -16.48 -25.56
C LEU A 428 9.91 -16.27 -26.77
N GLU A 429 11.19 -16.66 -26.67
CA GLU A 429 12.13 -16.68 -27.80
C GLU A 429 11.63 -17.57 -28.93
N ALA A 430 11.09 -18.76 -28.62
CA ALA A 430 10.51 -19.65 -29.62
C ALA A 430 9.26 -19.04 -30.28
N MET A 431 8.36 -18.44 -29.49
CA MET A 431 7.15 -17.78 -30.03
C MET A 431 7.47 -16.59 -30.93
N VAL A 432 8.46 -15.76 -30.56
CA VAL A 432 8.91 -14.62 -31.38
C VAL A 432 9.65 -15.09 -32.64
N LYS A 433 10.34 -16.24 -32.58
CA LYS A 433 10.99 -16.85 -33.74
C LYS A 433 9.99 -17.45 -34.73
N GLU A 434 8.90 -18.06 -34.24
CA GLU A 434 7.82 -18.60 -35.07
C GLU A 434 6.93 -17.51 -35.65
N ASN A 435 6.65 -16.46 -34.89
CA ASN A 435 5.87 -15.31 -35.34
C ASN A 435 6.47 -14.00 -34.80
N SER A 436 7.33 -13.37 -35.60
CA SER A 436 8.01 -12.12 -35.23
C SER A 436 7.08 -10.90 -35.12
N ASN A 437 5.82 -11.02 -35.54
CA ASN A 437 4.80 -9.99 -35.38
C ASN A 437 3.90 -10.20 -34.15
N ASN A 438 4.20 -11.19 -33.30
CA ASN A 438 3.48 -11.39 -32.04
C ASN A 438 3.92 -10.34 -31.00
N LEU A 439 3.32 -9.15 -31.06
CA LEU A 439 3.67 -8.00 -30.21
C LEU A 439 3.61 -8.32 -28.71
N GLN A 440 2.66 -9.16 -28.30
CA GLN A 440 2.53 -9.61 -26.91
C GLN A 440 3.73 -10.46 -26.47
N ALA A 441 4.16 -11.41 -27.31
CA ALA A 441 5.33 -12.23 -27.03
C ALA A 441 6.62 -11.39 -27.04
N VAL A 442 6.74 -10.42 -27.97
CA VAL A 442 7.89 -9.49 -28.01
C VAL A 442 7.96 -8.63 -26.76
N TYR A 443 6.83 -8.12 -26.29
CA TYR A 443 6.75 -7.32 -25.06
C TYR A 443 7.16 -8.13 -23.83
N GLN A 444 6.57 -9.32 -23.65
CA GLN A 444 6.92 -10.20 -22.53
C GLN A 444 8.39 -10.63 -22.56
N LEU A 445 8.94 -10.89 -23.76
CA LEU A 445 10.35 -11.25 -23.92
C LEU A 445 11.28 -10.11 -23.54
N ALA A 446 10.97 -8.88 -23.96
CA ALA A 446 11.77 -7.70 -23.63
C ALA A 446 11.78 -7.41 -22.12
N LEU A 447 10.64 -7.55 -21.44
CA LEU A 447 10.58 -7.45 -19.98
C LEU A 447 11.35 -8.59 -19.28
N GLY A 448 11.25 -9.82 -19.79
CA GLY A 448 12.03 -10.95 -19.29
C GLY A 448 13.53 -10.68 -19.36
N TYR A 449 14.02 -10.19 -20.51
CA TYR A 449 15.41 -9.78 -20.68
C TYR A 449 15.83 -8.64 -19.73
N ALA A 450 14.96 -7.66 -19.48
CA ALA A 450 15.23 -6.60 -18.51
C ALA A 450 15.43 -7.16 -17.09
N GLN A 451 14.59 -8.12 -16.70
CA GLN A 451 14.61 -8.73 -15.36
C GLN A 451 15.84 -9.61 -15.12
N ILE A 452 16.37 -10.27 -16.15
CA ILE A 452 17.61 -11.06 -16.06
C ILE A 452 18.89 -10.24 -16.31
N GLN A 453 18.80 -8.91 -16.22
CA GLN A 453 19.92 -7.98 -16.45
C GLN A 453 20.57 -8.14 -17.83
N GLN A 454 19.76 -8.46 -18.86
CA GLN A 454 20.18 -8.48 -20.27
C GLN A 454 19.44 -7.40 -21.09
N PRO A 455 19.52 -6.12 -20.72
CA PRO A 455 18.80 -5.04 -21.40
C PRO A 455 19.18 -4.92 -22.88
N ASP A 456 20.41 -5.29 -23.28
CA ASP A 456 20.85 -5.24 -24.69
C ASP A 456 20.02 -6.13 -25.61
N LYS A 457 19.58 -7.29 -25.11
CA LYS A 457 18.70 -8.18 -25.88
C LYS A 457 17.29 -7.60 -26.02
N ALA A 458 16.78 -6.97 -24.96
CA ALA A 458 15.52 -6.24 -25.03
C ALA A 458 15.60 -5.07 -26.03
N LEU A 459 16.73 -4.34 -26.04
CA LEU A 459 16.94 -3.24 -26.97
C LEU A 459 17.06 -3.72 -28.42
N THR A 460 17.67 -4.87 -28.66
CA THR A 460 17.73 -5.47 -30.01
C THR A 460 16.33 -5.84 -30.55
N LEU A 461 15.41 -6.26 -29.68
CA LEU A 461 14.02 -6.48 -30.06
C LEU A 461 13.32 -5.17 -30.41
N VAL A 462 13.50 -4.14 -29.58
CA VAL A 462 12.87 -2.85 -29.80
C VAL A 462 13.45 -2.14 -31.02
N ASP A 463 14.76 -2.20 -31.25
CA ASP A 463 15.42 -1.60 -32.40
C ASP A 463 14.91 -2.22 -33.72
N ARG A 464 14.52 -3.50 -33.71
CA ARG A 464 13.85 -4.11 -34.87
C ARG A 464 12.46 -3.51 -35.11
N LEU A 465 11.67 -3.30 -34.07
CA LEU A 465 10.34 -2.68 -34.19
C LEU A 465 10.43 -1.21 -34.62
N LEU A 466 11.38 -0.45 -34.08
CA LEU A 466 11.54 0.98 -34.38
C LEU A 466 12.05 1.23 -35.81
N ASN A 467 12.87 0.31 -36.33
CA ASN A 467 13.46 0.43 -37.65
C ASN A 467 12.68 -0.33 -38.73
N ASP A 468 11.60 -1.05 -38.40
CA ASP A 468 10.73 -1.67 -39.39
C ASP A 468 9.91 -0.60 -40.13
N PRO A 469 10.13 -0.38 -41.44
CA PRO A 469 9.38 0.62 -42.21
C PRO A 469 7.88 0.34 -42.30
N LYS A 470 7.43 -0.88 -41.94
CA LYS A 470 6.04 -1.31 -41.93
C LYS A 470 5.42 -1.32 -40.52
N ALA A 471 6.15 -0.89 -39.49
CA ALA A 471 5.62 -0.84 -38.13
C ALA A 471 4.38 0.06 -38.06
N ASP A 472 3.27 -0.49 -37.56
CA ASP A 472 2.08 0.28 -37.28
C ASP A 472 2.23 1.05 -35.95
N ASN A 473 1.31 1.98 -35.69
CA ASN A 473 1.38 2.81 -34.48
C ASN A 473 1.27 1.98 -33.20
N THR A 474 0.56 0.86 -33.25
CA THR A 474 0.47 -0.10 -32.15
C THR A 474 1.86 -0.64 -31.81
N SER A 475 2.60 -1.12 -32.80
CA SER A 475 3.96 -1.64 -32.66
C SER A 475 4.93 -0.59 -32.11
N LEU A 476 4.82 0.65 -32.59
CA LEU A 476 5.64 1.77 -32.13
C LEU A 476 5.31 2.19 -30.69
N LEU A 477 4.04 2.14 -30.28
CA LEU A 477 3.63 2.40 -28.89
C LEU A 477 4.19 1.33 -27.95
N PHE A 478 4.14 0.06 -28.35
CA PHE A 478 4.75 -1.03 -27.59
C PHE A 478 6.27 -0.83 -27.44
N ALA A 479 6.96 -0.45 -28.52
CA ALA A 479 8.38 -0.12 -28.48
C ALA A 479 8.68 1.03 -27.50
N ALA A 480 7.88 2.10 -27.53
CA ALA A 480 8.00 3.23 -26.61
C ALA A 480 7.84 2.80 -25.14
N GLN A 481 6.88 1.93 -24.83
CA GLN A 481 6.63 1.42 -23.47
C GLN A 481 7.82 0.62 -22.95
N ILE A 482 8.36 -0.29 -23.76
CA ILE A 482 9.54 -1.09 -23.39
C ILE A 482 10.72 -0.15 -23.12
N CYS A 483 11.02 0.78 -24.03
CA CYS A 483 12.11 1.74 -23.85
C CYS A 483 11.93 2.62 -22.61
N ASN A 484 10.71 3.05 -22.29
CA ASN A 484 10.44 3.83 -21.10
C ASN A 484 10.73 3.03 -19.82
N SER A 485 10.33 1.74 -19.78
CA SER A 485 10.64 0.84 -18.65
C SER A 485 12.14 0.61 -18.45
N LEU A 486 12.91 0.68 -19.54
CA LEU A 486 14.37 0.53 -19.56
C LEU A 486 15.13 1.86 -19.39
N ASN A 487 14.40 2.97 -19.13
CA ASN A 487 14.94 4.32 -19.05
C ASN A 487 15.74 4.75 -20.31
N GLN A 488 15.29 4.32 -21.49
CA GLN A 488 15.90 4.61 -22.79
C GLN A 488 15.18 5.76 -23.49
N LEU A 489 15.20 6.94 -22.88
CA LEU A 489 14.49 8.14 -23.35
C LEU A 489 14.74 8.48 -24.84
N PRO A 490 15.96 8.35 -25.42
CA PRO A 490 16.17 8.63 -26.83
C PRO A 490 15.35 7.75 -27.78
N ARG A 491 15.13 6.47 -27.41
CA ARG A 491 14.32 5.54 -28.19
C ARG A 491 12.82 5.77 -28.00
N VAL A 492 12.41 6.20 -26.79
CA VAL A 492 11.04 6.66 -26.55
C VAL A 492 10.73 7.86 -27.44
N GLU A 493 11.64 8.83 -27.53
CA GLU A 493 11.50 9.98 -28.43
C GLU A 493 11.39 9.56 -29.90
N GLN A 494 12.22 8.62 -30.35
CA GLN A 494 12.15 8.10 -31.72
C GLN A 494 10.77 7.48 -32.03
N ALA A 495 10.28 6.61 -31.13
CA ALA A 495 8.99 5.96 -31.27
C ALA A 495 7.84 6.98 -31.32
N LEU A 496 7.80 7.89 -30.35
CA LEU A 496 6.77 8.94 -30.26
C LEU A 496 6.84 9.90 -31.45
N SER A 497 8.04 10.20 -31.96
CA SER A 497 8.21 10.99 -33.17
C SER A 497 7.59 10.31 -34.38
N HIS A 498 7.83 9.00 -34.59
CA HIS A 498 7.20 8.27 -35.68
C HIS A 498 5.66 8.29 -35.58
N ILE A 499 5.12 8.05 -34.39
CA ILE A 499 3.67 8.08 -34.14
C ILE A 499 3.09 9.48 -34.35
N ALA A 500 3.80 10.53 -33.90
CA ALA A 500 3.34 11.91 -34.02
C ALA A 500 3.23 12.34 -35.50
N HIS A 501 4.19 11.92 -36.33
CA HIS A 501 4.17 12.19 -37.76
C HIS A 501 3.11 11.36 -38.51
N SER A 502 2.83 10.13 -38.08
CA SER A 502 1.75 9.32 -38.66
C SER A 502 0.36 9.76 -38.18
N GLN A 503 0.26 10.41 -37.01
CA GLN A 503 -0.97 10.92 -36.40
C GLN A 503 -0.86 12.42 -36.05
N PRO A 504 -0.74 13.31 -37.04
CA PRO A 504 -0.50 14.73 -36.79
C PRO A 504 -1.65 15.41 -36.03
N ASN A 505 -2.86 14.84 -36.05
CA ASN A 505 -4.04 15.34 -35.36
C ASN A 505 -4.22 14.81 -33.92
N SER A 506 -3.24 14.08 -33.37
CA SER A 506 -3.29 13.56 -31.99
C SER A 506 -2.51 14.49 -31.04
N PRO A 507 -3.17 15.38 -30.28
CA PRO A 507 -2.46 16.34 -29.45
C PRO A 507 -1.74 15.67 -28.27
N GLU A 508 -2.23 14.54 -27.77
CA GLU A 508 -1.60 13.77 -26.69
C GLU A 508 -0.21 13.26 -27.08
N VAL A 509 -0.05 12.72 -28.30
CA VAL A 509 1.23 12.16 -28.75
C VAL A 509 2.30 13.25 -28.87
N TRP A 510 1.94 14.42 -29.40
CA TRP A 510 2.83 15.58 -29.45
C TRP A 510 3.19 16.08 -28.04
N PHE A 511 2.25 16.03 -27.11
CA PHE A 511 2.48 16.44 -25.72
C PHE A 511 3.42 15.48 -24.99
N ASP A 512 3.25 14.17 -25.17
CA ASP A 512 4.15 13.18 -24.60
C ASP A 512 5.55 13.25 -25.22
N LEU A 513 5.65 13.47 -26.54
CA LEU A 513 6.92 13.72 -27.22
C LEU A 513 7.64 14.94 -26.62
N ALA A 514 6.91 16.05 -26.39
CA ALA A 514 7.46 17.24 -25.76
C ALA A 514 7.98 16.97 -24.33
N GLY A 515 7.22 16.20 -23.54
CA GLY A 515 7.64 15.80 -22.19
C GLY A 515 8.94 14.99 -22.21
N VAL A 516 9.06 14.02 -23.12
CA VAL A 516 10.27 13.18 -23.26
C VAL A 516 11.47 13.98 -23.76
N GLN A 517 11.26 14.95 -24.65
CA GLN A 517 12.31 15.86 -25.11
C GLN A 517 12.78 16.79 -23.98
N ALA A 518 11.86 17.31 -23.17
CA ALA A 518 12.17 18.18 -22.03
C ALA A 518 12.98 17.45 -20.94
N LEU A 519 12.64 16.19 -20.66
CA LEU A 519 13.42 15.33 -19.74
C LEU A 519 14.86 15.09 -20.23
N GLN A 520 15.06 15.08 -21.54
CA GLN A 520 16.38 14.96 -22.17
C GLN A 520 17.09 16.30 -22.36
N GLN A 521 16.59 17.39 -21.79
CA GLN A 521 17.14 18.74 -21.92
C GLN A 521 17.20 19.27 -23.37
N LYS A 522 16.36 18.71 -24.26
CA LYS A 522 16.21 19.15 -25.65
C LYS A 522 15.17 20.26 -25.72
N GLU A 523 15.50 21.43 -25.17
CA GLU A 523 14.56 22.53 -24.97
C GLU A 523 13.86 22.94 -26.27
N THR A 524 14.61 23.23 -27.33
CA THR A 524 14.05 23.70 -28.61
C THR A 524 13.05 22.70 -29.18
N GLN A 525 13.42 21.42 -29.22
CA GLN A 525 12.55 20.36 -29.74
C GLN A 525 11.30 20.19 -28.88
N ALA A 526 11.46 20.23 -27.55
CA ALA A 526 10.34 20.12 -26.62
C ALA A 526 9.33 21.26 -26.82
N ILE A 527 9.81 22.49 -27.03
CA ILE A 527 8.96 23.66 -27.30
C ILE A 527 8.22 23.51 -28.64
N ASP A 528 8.88 23.00 -29.67
CA ASP A 528 8.27 22.81 -30.98
C ASP A 528 7.18 21.73 -30.96
N SER A 529 7.46 20.57 -30.34
CA SER A 529 6.46 19.51 -30.12
C SER A 529 5.29 20.00 -29.27
N LEU A 530 5.57 20.76 -28.20
CA LEU A 530 4.54 21.32 -27.33
C LEU A 530 3.66 22.33 -28.10
N ARG A 531 4.24 23.14 -28.98
CA ARG A 531 3.48 24.08 -29.83
C ARG A 531 2.50 23.35 -30.73
N LEU A 532 2.91 22.23 -31.34
CA LEU A 532 2.03 21.37 -32.13
C LEU A 532 0.91 20.78 -31.26
N ALA A 533 1.24 20.25 -30.09
CA ALA A 533 0.28 19.71 -29.13
C ALA A 533 -0.79 20.75 -28.75
N LEU A 534 -0.38 21.97 -28.38
CA LEU A 534 -1.29 23.04 -27.97
C LEU A 534 -2.15 23.54 -29.12
N ASN A 535 -1.60 23.66 -30.33
CA ASN A 535 -2.38 24.05 -31.52
C ASN A 535 -3.50 23.04 -31.83
N VAL A 536 -3.15 21.75 -31.86
CA VAL A 536 -4.12 20.68 -32.12
C VAL A 536 -5.14 20.59 -30.97
N SER A 537 -4.68 20.72 -29.71
CA SER A 537 -5.56 20.73 -28.53
C SER A 537 -6.54 21.91 -28.56
N ALA A 538 -6.09 23.11 -28.91
CA ALA A 538 -6.94 24.30 -28.99
C ALA A 538 -8.01 24.16 -30.09
N LYS A 539 -7.64 23.63 -31.26
CA LYS A 539 -8.60 23.32 -32.33
C LYS A 539 -9.63 22.27 -31.91
N ARG A 540 -9.22 21.28 -31.11
CA ARG A 540 -10.12 20.26 -30.55
C ARG A 540 -11.08 20.87 -29.53
N LEU A 541 -10.58 21.68 -28.60
CA LEU A 541 -11.38 22.37 -27.59
C LEU A 541 -12.41 23.33 -28.19
N ALA A 542 -12.08 23.99 -29.30
CA ALA A 542 -13.02 24.85 -30.02
C ALA A 542 -14.21 24.08 -30.61
N LYS A 543 -14.05 22.79 -30.89
CA LYS A 543 -15.11 21.91 -31.41
C LYS A 543 -15.82 21.12 -30.31
N ASP A 544 -15.08 20.77 -29.26
CA ASP A 544 -15.58 20.05 -28.09
C ASP A 544 -15.05 20.71 -26.81
N SER A 545 -15.89 21.52 -26.19
CA SER A 545 -15.58 22.21 -24.93
C SER A 545 -15.29 21.27 -23.75
N ASN A 546 -15.59 19.97 -23.87
CA ASN A 546 -15.30 18.95 -22.86
C ASN A 546 -13.99 18.20 -23.09
N ALA A 547 -13.29 18.46 -24.21
CA ALA A 547 -12.03 17.80 -24.53
C ALA A 547 -10.92 18.16 -23.52
N PRO A 548 -9.91 17.30 -23.31
CA PRO A 548 -8.78 17.61 -22.45
C PRO A 548 -8.07 18.90 -22.85
N ASN A 549 -7.82 19.78 -21.88
CA ASN A 549 -7.09 21.02 -22.08
C ASN A 549 -5.59 20.83 -21.81
N LEU A 550 -4.82 20.59 -22.88
CA LEU A 550 -3.39 20.38 -22.75
C LEU A 550 -2.62 21.65 -22.37
N HIS A 551 -3.21 22.85 -22.53
CA HIS A 551 -2.61 24.09 -22.05
C HIS A 551 -2.50 24.10 -20.52
N SER A 552 -3.60 23.78 -19.82
CA SER A 552 -3.56 23.65 -18.36
C SER A 552 -2.63 22.54 -17.89
N ASN A 553 -2.55 21.43 -18.65
CA ASN A 553 -1.65 20.32 -18.32
C ASN A 553 -0.18 20.74 -18.47
N ALA A 554 0.18 21.50 -19.51
CA ALA A 554 1.54 21.99 -19.73
C ALA A 554 2.08 22.81 -18.55
N MET A 555 1.21 23.56 -17.87
CA MET A 555 1.60 24.39 -16.73
C MET A 555 1.98 23.60 -15.48
N VAL A 556 1.53 22.34 -15.37
CA VAL A 556 1.69 21.53 -14.15
C VAL A 556 2.47 20.23 -14.37
N ASP A 557 2.57 19.72 -15.60
CA ASP A 557 3.29 18.48 -15.92
C ASP A 557 4.77 18.58 -15.52
N SER A 558 5.19 17.65 -14.66
CA SER A 558 6.54 17.64 -14.07
C SER A 558 7.64 17.37 -15.09
N ARG A 559 7.33 16.70 -16.21
CA ARG A 559 8.29 16.42 -17.30
C ARG A 559 8.77 17.72 -17.97
N LEU A 560 7.96 18.77 -17.93
CA LEU A 560 8.24 20.08 -18.53
C LEU A 560 8.94 21.05 -17.56
N ASN A 561 9.26 20.64 -16.34
CA ASN A 561 9.86 21.52 -15.33
C ASN A 561 11.18 22.16 -15.79
N SER A 562 12.01 21.42 -16.53
CA SER A 562 13.31 21.87 -17.03
C SER A 562 13.19 23.07 -17.99
N ILE A 563 12.10 23.12 -18.77
CA ILE A 563 11.87 24.16 -19.78
C ILE A 563 10.90 25.25 -19.31
N ARG A 564 10.21 25.05 -18.18
CA ARG A 564 9.09 25.90 -17.74
C ARG A 564 9.49 27.37 -17.52
N GLN A 565 10.71 27.63 -17.07
CA GLN A 565 11.21 28.98 -16.83
C GLN A 565 11.80 29.66 -18.06
N SER A 566 11.86 28.96 -19.20
CA SER A 566 12.48 29.52 -20.39
C SER A 566 11.59 30.57 -21.06
N PRO A 567 12.17 31.63 -21.64
CA PRO A 567 11.40 32.66 -22.33
C PRO A 567 10.52 32.09 -23.46
N ALA A 568 11.02 31.09 -24.19
CA ALA A 568 10.29 30.44 -25.27
C ALA A 568 9.05 29.69 -24.77
N PHE A 569 9.17 28.99 -23.63
CA PHE A 569 8.03 28.33 -22.98
C PHE A 569 6.99 29.35 -22.51
N GLN A 570 7.43 30.40 -21.82
CA GLN A 570 6.53 31.43 -21.29
C GLN A 570 5.77 32.15 -22.41
N GLN A 571 6.45 32.48 -23.51
CA GLN A 571 5.84 33.08 -24.68
C GLN A 571 4.84 32.11 -25.35
N LEU A 572 5.19 30.83 -25.46
CA LEU A 572 4.30 29.81 -26.02
C LEU A 572 3.03 29.64 -25.17
N ILE A 573 3.15 29.47 -23.85
CA ILE A 573 1.99 29.32 -22.96
C ILE A 573 1.11 30.58 -22.96
N ALA A 574 1.70 31.77 -23.07
CA ALA A 574 0.95 33.02 -23.14
C ALA A 574 0.09 33.15 -24.41
N SER A 575 0.48 32.52 -25.54
CA SER A 575 -0.27 32.61 -26.81
C SER A 575 -1.53 31.73 -26.88
N TYR A 576 -1.76 30.86 -25.90
CA TYR A 576 -2.89 29.94 -25.84
C TYR A 576 -3.81 30.20 -24.61
N LYS A 577 -3.72 31.41 -24.04
CA LYS A 577 -4.58 31.88 -22.93
C LYS A 577 -6.04 31.99 -23.31
#